data_AF-A0A0L0LBP7-F1
#
_entry.id   AF-A0A0L0LBP7-F1
#
_cell.length_a   1.000
_cell.length_b   1.000
_cell.length_c   1.000
_cell.angle_alpha   90.00
_cell.angle_beta   90.00
_cell.angle_gamma   90.00
#
_symmetry.space_group_name_H-M   'P 1'
#
loop_
_entity.id
_entity.type
_entity.pdbx_description
1 polymer ?
#
loop_
_entity_poly.entity_id
_entity_poly.type
_entity_poly.pdbx_seq_one_letter_code
_entity_poly.pdbx_strand_id
1 'polypeptide(L)' 'MARFIILVIIVIIVFSYFGISLRSVVESPTGQDNFSFVWMYVKDGWDIIVGFVAGLLNAVRNTVS' A
#
# COMPACT_ATOMS: atom_id res chain seq x y z
N MET A 1 -11.27 1.47 -12.06
CA MET A 1 -11.15 0.53 -10.92
C MET A 1 -11.20 -0.94 -11.32
N ALA A 2 -12.26 -1.45 -11.96
CA ALA A 2 -12.32 -2.87 -12.36
C ALA A 2 -11.11 -3.37 -13.19
N ARG A 3 -10.60 -2.52 -14.09
CA ARG A 3 -9.44 -2.82 -14.95
C ARG A 3 -8.15 -3.12 -14.15
N PHE A 4 -7.98 -2.47 -13.00
CA PHE A 4 -6.80 -2.64 -12.14
C PHE A 4 -6.87 -3.94 -11.33
N ILE A 5 -8.06 -4.26 -10.82
CA ILE A 5 -8.33 -5.50 -10.09
C ILE A 5 -8.09 -6.71 -10.99
N ILE A 6 -8.58 -6.67 -12.24
CA ILE A 6 -8.36 -7.71 -13.24
C ILE A 6 -6.86 -7.91 -13.51
N LEU A 7 -6.10 -6.82 -13.61
CA LEU A 7 -4.66 -6.87 -13.85
C LEU A 7 -3.92 -7.52 -12.66
N VAL A 8 -4.28 -7.17 -11.43
CA VAL A 8 -3.73 -7.79 -10.21
C VAL A 8 -4.04 -9.29 -10.17
N ILE A 9 -5.27 -9.70 -10.50
CA ILE A 9 -5.65 -11.11 -10.57
C ILE A 9 -4.83 -11.85 -11.63
N ILE A 10 -4.66 -11.27 -12.83
CA ILE A 10 -3.85 -11.87 -13.90
C ILE A 10 -2.40 -12.05 -13.44
N VAL A 11 -1.80 -11.05 -12.80
CA VAL A 11 -0.41 -11.13 -12.29
C VAL A 11 -0.28 -12.23 -11.23
N ILE A 12 -1.24 -12.34 -10.32
CA ILE A 12 -1.26 -13.41 -9.30
C ILE A 12 -1.36 -14.79 -9.96
N ILE A 13 -2.23 -14.95 -10.97
CA ILE A 13 -2.38 -16.21 -11.71
C ILE A 13 -1.10 -16.55 -12.48
N VAL A 14 -0.47 -15.57 -13.13
CA VAL A 14 0.79 -15.75 -13.87
C VAL A 14 1.91 -16.19 -12.92
N PHE A 15 2.08 -15.53 -11.77
CA PHE A 15 3.07 -15.96 -10.77
C PHE A 15 2.78 -17.36 -10.23
N SER A 16 1.51 -17.69 -9.98
CA SER A 16 1.09 -19.04 -9.57
C SER A 16 1.37 -20.09 -10.64
N TYR A 17 1.21 -19.77 -11.93
CA TYR A 17 1.51 -20.67 -13.06
C TYR A 17 3.00 -20.99 -13.15
N PHE A 18 3.87 -20.01 -12.87
CA PHE A 18 5.32 -20.22 -12.79
C PHE A 18 5.79 -20.91 -11.50
N GLY A 19 4.88 -21.30 -10.60
CA GLY A 19 5.21 -21.90 -9.31
C GLY A 19 5.86 -20.92 -8.33
N ILE A 20 5.87 -19.62 -8.64
CA ILE A 20 6.40 -18.57 -7.78
C ILE A 20 5.30 -18.18 -6.79
N SER A 21 5.47 -18.57 -5.54
CA SER A 21 4.55 -18.13 -4.49
C SER A 21 4.81 -16.65 -4.16
N LEU A 22 3.77 -15.82 -4.10
CA LEU A 22 3.92 -14.42 -3.65
C LEU A 22 4.58 -14.34 -2.27
N ARG A 23 4.28 -15.32 -1.41
CA ARG A 23 4.90 -15.48 -0.10
C ARG A 23 6.42 -15.61 -0.20
N SER A 24 6.94 -16.50 -1.07
CA SER A 24 8.38 -16.66 -1.24
C SER A 24 9.04 -15.41 -1.82
N VAL A 25 8.33 -14.64 -2.64
CA VAL A 25 8.84 -13.34 -3.12
C VAL A 25 8.95 -12.36 -1.96
N VAL A 26 7.91 -12.21 -1.15
CA VAL A 26 7.89 -11.29 0.01
C VAL A 26 8.86 -11.73 1.11
N GLU A 27 9.06 -13.03 1.31
CA GLU A 27 9.97 -13.56 2.34
C GLU A 27 11.44 -13.53 1.88
N SER A 28 11.71 -13.42 0.57
CA SER A 28 13.08 -13.33 0.04
C SER A 28 13.78 -12.05 0.50
N PRO A 29 15.11 -12.07 0.72
CA PRO A 29 15.86 -10.87 1.12
C PRO A 29 15.65 -9.70 0.16
N THR A 30 15.77 -9.96 -1.14
CA THR A 30 15.57 -8.95 -2.19
C THR A 30 14.13 -8.45 -2.23
N GLY A 31 13.14 -9.31 -1.99
CA GLY A 31 11.74 -8.90 -1.96
C GLY A 31 11.40 -8.06 -0.74
N GLN A 32 11.97 -8.38 0.43
CA GLN A 32 11.82 -7.56 1.64
C GLN A 32 12.43 -6.17 1.46
N ASP A 33 13.61 -6.06 0.87
CA ASP A 33 14.27 -4.77 0.61
C ASP A 33 13.43 -3.88 -0.31
N ASN A 34 12.96 -4.43 -1.44
CA ASN A 34 12.12 -3.71 -2.40
C ASN A 34 10.75 -3.35 -1.80
N PHE A 35 10.13 -4.29 -1.09
CA PHE A 35 8.84 -4.05 -0.45
C PHE A 35 8.96 -2.99 0.63
N SER A 36 10.00 -3.04 1.48
CA SER A 36 10.29 -2.06 2.52
C SER A 36 10.49 -0.66 1.93
N PHE A 37 11.26 -0.55 0.84
CA PHE A 37 11.46 0.71 0.13
C PHE A 37 10.14 1.33 -0.35
N VAL A 38 9.30 0.55 -1.05
CA VAL A 38 8.01 1.04 -1.54
C VAL A 38 7.06 1.34 -0.38
N TRP A 39 7.04 0.49 0.64
CA TRP A 39 6.15 0.62 1.80
C TRP A 39 6.47 1.85 2.64
N MET A 40 7.73 2.27 2.71
CA MET A 40 8.14 3.52 3.36
C MET A 40 7.45 4.72 2.72
N TYR A 41 7.48 4.86 1.39
CA TYR A 41 6.78 5.97 0.71
C TYR A 41 5.26 5.91 0.84
N VAL A 42 4.70 4.70 0.85
CA VAL A 42 3.26 4.51 1.08
C VAL A 42 2.88 4.99 2.49
N LYS A 43 3.67 4.63 3.50
CA LYS A 43 3.48 5.10 4.88
C LYS A 43 3.64 6.62 5.00
N ASP A 44 4.71 7.18 4.44
CA ASP A 44 4.95 8.62 4.49
C ASP A 44 3.79 9.40 3.84
N GLY A 45 3.33 8.95 2.68
CA GLY A 45 2.17 9.54 2.01
C GLY A 45 0.88 9.41 2.83
N TRP A 46 0.68 8.26 3.49
CA TRP A 46 -0.47 8.03 4.36
C TRP A 46 -0.45 8.93 5.60
N ASP A 47 0.70 9.07 6.24
CA ASP A 47 0.88 9.90 7.43
C ASP A 47 0.62 11.38 7.13
N ILE A 48 1.02 11.86 5.94
CA ILE A 48 0.68 13.21 5.46
C ILE A 48 -0.84 13.39 5.34
N ILE A 49 -1.53 12.43 4.72
CA ILE A 49 -2.98 12.49 4.52
C ILE A 49 -3.70 12.46 5.88
N VAL A 50 -3.31 11.53 6.76
CA VAL A 50 -3.89 11.42 8.10
C VAL A 50 -3.64 12.68 8.92
N GLY A 51 -2.42 13.23 8.88
CA GLY A 51 -2.07 14.47 9.56
C GLY A 51 -2.90 15.66 9.07
N PHE A 52 -3.09 15.76 7.74
CA PHE A 52 -3.96 16.78 7.15
C PHE A 52 -5.42 16.66 7.60
N VAL A 53 -5.99 15.46 7.52
CA VAL A 53 -7.38 15.19 7.94
C VAL A 53 -7.55 15.46 9.45
N ALA A 54 -6.61 15.01 10.28
CA ALA A 54 -6.63 15.28 11.72
C ALA A 54 -6.57 16.79 12.01
N GLY A 55 -5.74 17.54 11.29
CA GLY A 55 -5.67 19.00 11.39
C GLY A 55 -6.99 19.68 11.04
N LEU A 56 -7.63 19.28 9.94
CA LEU A 56 -8.94 19.78 9.55
C LEU A 56 -10.02 19.48 10.58
N LEU A 57 -10.08 18.24 11.08
CA LEU A 57 -11.05 17.82 12.08
C LEU A 57 -10.90 18.63 13.38
N ASN A 58 -9.66 18.86 13.82
CA ASN A 58 -9.38 19.68 15.01
C ASN A 58 -9.79 21.15 14.81
N ALA A 59 -9.52 21.74 13.64
CA ALA A 59 -9.92 23.12 13.34
C ALA A 59 -11.45 23.30 13.33
N VAL A 60 -12.17 22.35 12.72
CA VAL A 60 -13.64 22.36 12.73
C VAL A 60 -14.16 22.20 14.16
N ARG A 61 -13.64 21.23 14.92
CA ARG A 61 -14.03 20.99 16.31
C ARG A 61 -13.91 22.25 17.16
N ASN A 62 -12.81 22.99 17.04
CA ASN A 62 -12.57 24.22 17.79
C ASN A 62 -13.46 25.39 17.36
N THR A 63 -14.06 25.34 16.17
CA THR A 63 -14.96 26.40 15.67
C THR A 63 -16.41 26.17 16.09
N VAL A 64 -16.80 24.89 16.25
CA VAL A 64 -18.17 24.51 16.61
C VAL A 64 -18.39 24.32 18.12
N SER A 65 -17.32 24.29 18.91
CA SER A 65 -17.34 24.28 20.38
C SER A 65 -17.31 25.68 20.94
#